data_AF-A0A7S3NPJ7-F1
#
_entry.id   AF-A0A7S3NPJ7-F1
#
_cell.length_a   1.000
_cell.length_b   1.000
_cell.length_c   1.000
_cell.angle_alpha   90.00
_cell.angle_beta   90.00
_cell.angle_gamma   90.00
#
_symmetry.space_group_name_H-M   'P 1'
#
loop_
_entity.id
_entity.type
_entity.pdbx_description
1 polymer ?
#
loop_
_entity_poly.entity_id
_entity_poly.type
_entity_poly.pdbx_seq_one_letter_code
_entity_poly.pdbx_strand_id
1 'polypeptide(L)'
;MNMNEITTNESITKNGDEVRAISSSSAVPATGKRPEGKMQQLLALARERLHEQQKALIERDATIRELRAELLEAQAAPSPMSGKSSSRIRRMGSQDAINQNEFIVEQVTEEEAPIRAWCHVDERMLGLSSNGRWVLFEWDMHDDISSQNHRFLWRRFKDLARLEDYVRRDPGCEPLVLPEPLLTVAEGRDIRNKAEVAVAQTNDELKKIRVQAELQRKRRDELDRENRQVRRELLRLQSLINTSNQQEEDDINIVALQDRVSILETENSKLKRQLETKNADHSRLSTNLPIHHPAVSTQKEISISNAPSSSSENNNENYAQSSTNDTYQMKDTSNMDEQHTLPPSPAAADAALAAQWRQRYEGVVAQRDKLASQLKSLSAADANSSEYAALNREFQDLQREYKQYRSNALKAMRLQEQQMKAAEQKIEKKALNALGNRDNGASNEVTQQEARPLSPDDAKAKLQYLKNLMAKYLATAQAQPREHMERAIVMVLNFSDDEKAAIAQQHRAGSAVTSSTSGISFFS
;
A
#
# COMPACT_ATOMS: atom_id res chain seq x y z
N MET A 1 -1.34 59.07 -15.97
CA MET A 1 -0.04 58.81 -15.31
C MET A 1 0.21 57.30 -15.34
N ASN A 2 1.23 56.92 -16.10
CA ASN A 2 1.89 55.62 -16.30
C ASN A 2 1.07 54.32 -16.32
N MET A 3 0.74 53.90 -17.54
CA MET A 3 0.67 52.49 -17.94
C MET A 3 2.07 52.01 -18.34
N ASN A 4 2.45 50.79 -17.96
CA ASN A 4 3.57 50.06 -18.58
C ASN A 4 3.05 48.72 -19.10
N GLU A 5 2.88 48.66 -20.42
CA GLU A 5 2.77 47.44 -21.21
C GLU A 5 4.18 46.85 -21.39
N ILE A 6 4.33 45.55 -21.16
CA ILE A 6 5.51 44.79 -21.61
C ILE A 6 5.02 43.74 -22.59
N THR A 7 5.08 44.10 -23.88
CA THR A 7 5.07 43.20 -25.01
C THR A 7 6.50 42.75 -25.31
N THR A 8 6.77 41.44 -25.33
CA THR A 8 7.95 40.88 -26.01
C THR A 8 7.52 39.79 -26.97
N ASN A 9 7.57 40.14 -28.25
CA ASN A 9 7.59 39.26 -29.40
C ASN A 9 9.01 38.70 -29.57
N GLU A 10 9.16 37.39 -29.79
CA GLU A 10 10.32 36.86 -30.50
C GLU A 10 9.88 35.79 -31.52
N SER A 11 10.22 36.07 -32.77
CA SER A 11 10.03 35.24 -33.96
C SER A 11 11.40 34.96 -34.53
N ILE A 12 11.88 33.72 -34.55
CA ILE A 12 13.11 33.35 -35.29
C ILE A 12 12.92 32.01 -36.02
N THR A 13 12.60 32.18 -37.31
CA THR A 13 13.03 31.48 -38.55
C THR A 13 13.35 29.98 -38.59
N LYS A 14 12.65 29.34 -39.53
CA LYS A 14 12.99 28.13 -40.31
C LYS A 14 14.28 28.29 -41.14
N ASN A 15 15.03 27.20 -41.33
CA ASN A 15 15.51 26.64 -42.62
C ASN A 15 16.78 25.79 -42.44
N GLY A 16 16.89 24.66 -43.15
CA GLY A 16 18.12 23.88 -43.26
C GLY A 16 17.93 22.46 -43.77
N ASP A 17 17.73 22.33 -45.09
CA ASP A 17 17.67 21.09 -45.88
C ASP A 17 19.05 20.41 -46.08
N GLU A 18 18.95 19.11 -46.42
CA GLU A 18 19.84 18.28 -47.25
C GLU A 18 21.35 18.17 -46.99
N VAL A 19 21.82 16.95 -46.65
CA VAL A 19 22.90 16.27 -47.40
C VAL A 19 22.63 14.76 -47.46
N ARG A 20 22.68 14.22 -48.68
CA ARG A 20 22.56 12.81 -49.07
C ARG A 20 23.94 12.31 -49.54
N ALA A 21 24.42 11.17 -49.03
CA ALA A 21 25.44 10.30 -49.64
C ALA A 21 25.37 8.92 -48.94
N ILE A 22 24.76 7.89 -49.53
CA ILE A 22 25.35 6.84 -50.40
C ILE A 22 26.68 6.27 -49.88
N SER A 23 26.67 5.08 -49.30
CA SER A 23 27.42 3.90 -49.81
C SER A 23 27.21 2.63 -49.00
N SER A 24 27.30 1.53 -49.73
CA SER A 24 26.92 0.14 -49.52
C SER A 24 27.83 -0.73 -48.64
N SER A 25 27.21 -1.78 -48.09
CA SER A 25 27.71 -3.17 -47.98
C SER A 25 28.80 -3.52 -46.97
N SER A 26 28.41 -4.22 -45.90
CA SER A 26 29.04 -5.50 -45.51
C SER A 26 28.18 -6.23 -44.48
N ALA A 27 27.85 -7.49 -44.76
CA ALA A 27 27.04 -8.37 -43.95
C ALA A 27 27.87 -9.05 -42.86
N VAL A 28 27.50 -8.86 -41.59
CA VAL A 28 27.90 -9.69 -40.44
C VAL A 28 26.73 -9.75 -39.46
N PRO A 29 26.23 -10.93 -39.02
CA PRO A 29 25.11 -11.03 -38.11
C PRO A 29 25.60 -10.79 -36.67
N ALA A 30 25.63 -9.53 -36.24
CA ALA A 30 25.97 -9.15 -34.88
C ALA A 30 24.69 -9.04 -34.01
N THR A 31 24.43 -10.09 -33.24
CA THR A 31 23.50 -10.07 -32.12
C THR A 31 24.06 -9.18 -31.01
N GLY A 32 23.80 -7.88 -31.13
CA GLY A 32 24.23 -6.87 -30.17
C GLY A 32 23.48 -5.58 -30.40
N LYS A 33 22.15 -5.58 -30.21
CA LYS A 33 21.31 -4.37 -30.27
C LYS A 33 21.80 -3.39 -29.20
N ARG A 34 22.62 -2.42 -29.64
CA ARG A 34 23.21 -1.36 -28.82
C ARG A 34 22.12 -0.62 -28.02
N PRO A 35 22.42 -0.20 -26.78
CA PRO A 35 21.49 0.52 -25.90
C PRO A 35 21.00 1.87 -26.49
N GLU A 36 21.69 2.37 -27.51
CA GLU A 36 21.39 3.65 -28.18
C GLU A 36 20.03 3.66 -28.89
N GLY A 37 19.62 2.54 -29.49
CA GLY A 37 18.31 2.44 -30.16
C GLY A 37 17.13 2.47 -29.17
N LYS A 38 17.31 1.89 -27.98
CA LYS A 38 16.30 1.94 -26.91
C LYS A 38 16.16 3.36 -26.34
N MET A 39 17.27 4.08 -26.21
CA MET A 39 17.27 5.47 -25.77
C MET A 39 16.58 6.38 -26.80
N GLN A 40 16.86 6.21 -28.09
CA GLN A 40 16.17 6.95 -29.15
C GLN A 40 14.66 6.62 -29.18
N GLN A 41 14.27 5.36 -28.97
CA GLN A 41 12.87 4.98 -28.89
C GLN A 41 12.16 5.59 -27.66
N LEU A 42 12.84 5.66 -26.50
CA LEU A 42 12.33 6.35 -25.32
C LEU A 42 12.21 7.87 -25.53
N LEU A 43 13.16 8.49 -26.22
CA LEU A 43 13.09 9.92 -26.57
C LEU A 43 11.97 10.20 -27.57
N ALA A 44 11.71 9.30 -28.53
CA ALA A 44 10.59 9.39 -29.45
C ALA A 44 9.25 9.32 -28.71
N LEU A 45 9.07 8.33 -27.83
CA LEU A 45 7.87 8.21 -26.99
C LEU A 45 7.69 9.41 -26.04
N ALA A 46 8.78 9.95 -25.49
CA ALA A 46 8.71 11.13 -24.64
C ALA A 46 8.28 12.39 -25.42
N ARG A 47 8.76 12.56 -26.65
CA ARG A 47 8.35 13.67 -27.55
C ARG A 47 6.89 13.52 -27.97
N GLU A 48 6.47 12.32 -28.35
CA GLU A 48 5.08 12.03 -28.72
C GLU A 48 4.14 12.33 -27.54
N ARG A 49 4.48 11.86 -26.34
CA ARG A 49 3.70 12.12 -25.12
C ARG A 49 3.64 13.61 -24.76
N LEU A 50 4.75 14.34 -24.94
CA LEU A 50 4.76 15.80 -24.75
C LEU A 50 3.84 16.51 -25.75
N HIS A 51 3.89 16.08 -27.01
CA HIS A 51 3.03 16.64 -28.06
C HIS A 51 1.55 16.36 -27.78
N GLU A 52 1.20 15.16 -27.32
CA GLU A 52 -0.16 14.79 -26.96
C GLU A 52 -0.66 15.59 -25.74
N GLN A 53 0.19 15.80 -24.73
CA GLN A 53 -0.12 16.68 -23.60
C GLN A 53 -0.35 18.12 -24.04
N GLN A 54 0.48 18.64 -24.94
CA GLN A 54 0.34 20.00 -25.45
C GLN A 54 -0.94 20.16 -26.28
N LYS A 55 -1.31 19.15 -27.08
CA LYS A 55 -2.59 19.10 -27.79
C LYS A 55 -3.78 19.11 -26.81
N ALA A 56 -3.74 18.29 -25.76
CA ALA A 56 -4.81 18.23 -24.76
C ALA A 56 -4.97 19.55 -23.97
N LEU A 57 -3.88 20.28 -23.74
CA LEU A 57 -3.94 21.62 -23.14
C LEU A 57 -4.62 22.63 -24.08
N ILE A 58 -4.27 22.62 -25.37
CA ILE A 58 -4.90 23.49 -26.38
C ILE A 58 -6.40 23.22 -26.50
N GLU A 59 -6.82 21.94 -26.48
CA GLU A 59 -8.24 21.56 -26.50
C GLU A 59 -8.97 22.06 -25.24
N ARG A 60 -8.38 21.91 -24.06
CA ARG A 60 -8.96 22.43 -22.81
C ARG A 60 -9.08 23.95 -22.81
N ASP A 61 -8.09 24.66 -23.32
CA ASP A 61 -8.13 26.12 -23.44
C ASP A 61 -9.16 26.60 -24.46
N ALA A 62 -9.47 25.79 -25.48
CA ALA A 62 -10.59 26.05 -26.38
C ALA A 62 -11.94 25.89 -25.65
N THR A 63 -12.14 24.82 -24.89
CA THR A 63 -13.36 24.60 -24.10
C THR A 63 -13.56 25.70 -23.04
N ILE A 64 -12.50 26.13 -22.36
CA ILE A 64 -12.59 27.23 -21.39
C ILE A 64 -13.03 28.53 -22.07
N ARG A 65 -12.55 28.82 -23.29
CA ARG A 65 -12.99 29.99 -24.04
C ARG A 65 -14.46 29.89 -24.46
N GLU A 66 -14.91 28.72 -24.90
CA GLU A 66 -16.31 28.46 -25.25
C GLU A 66 -17.25 28.66 -24.06
N LEU A 67 -16.95 28.03 -22.92
CA LEU A 67 -17.74 28.18 -21.69
C LEU A 67 -17.76 29.63 -21.17
N ARG A 68 -16.67 30.38 -21.34
CA ARG A 68 -16.65 31.82 -21.00
C ARG A 68 -17.53 32.64 -21.94
N ALA A 69 -17.59 32.29 -23.23
CA ALA A 69 -18.47 32.93 -24.19
C ALA A 69 -19.95 32.62 -23.86
N GLU A 70 -20.28 31.36 -23.55
CA GLU A 70 -21.63 30.96 -23.11
C GLU A 70 -22.06 31.68 -21.83
N LEU A 71 -21.15 31.84 -20.85
CA LEU A 71 -21.43 32.58 -19.62
C LEU A 71 -21.70 34.06 -19.89
N LEU A 72 -20.93 34.68 -20.79
CA LEU A 72 -21.17 36.07 -21.20
C LEU A 72 -22.48 36.20 -21.97
N GLU A 73 -22.83 35.25 -22.82
CA GLU A 73 -24.12 35.22 -23.53
C GLU A 73 -25.30 35.02 -22.57
N ALA A 74 -25.17 34.13 -21.58
CA ALA A 74 -26.17 33.92 -20.54
C ALA A 74 -26.35 35.15 -19.62
N GLN A 75 -25.29 35.93 -19.39
CA GLN A 75 -25.36 37.20 -18.65
C GLN A 75 -25.92 38.34 -19.50
N ALA A 76 -25.69 38.32 -20.82
CA ALA A 76 -26.23 39.31 -21.76
C ALA A 76 -27.69 39.05 -22.12
N ALA A 77 -28.18 37.81 -21.99
CA ALA A 77 -29.57 37.48 -22.19
C ALA A 77 -30.44 38.16 -21.10
N PRO A 78 -31.37 39.06 -21.46
CA PRO A 78 -32.27 39.65 -20.49
C PRO A 78 -33.13 38.53 -19.89
N SER A 79 -33.00 38.35 -18.58
CA SER A 79 -33.72 37.30 -17.83
C SER A 79 -35.20 37.28 -18.22
N PRO A 80 -35.73 36.15 -18.73
CA PRO A 80 -37.15 36.02 -18.98
C PRO A 80 -37.86 36.03 -17.62
N MET A 81 -38.37 37.22 -17.31
CA MET A 81 -39.43 37.56 -16.37
C MET A 81 -40.10 36.35 -15.70
N SER A 82 -39.88 36.25 -14.39
CA SER A 82 -40.98 36.26 -13.41
C SER A 82 -42.20 35.43 -13.82
N GLY A 83 -42.04 34.11 -13.74
CA GLY A 83 -43.12 33.14 -13.78
C GLY A 83 -43.91 33.19 -12.47
N LYS A 84 -45.01 33.95 -12.53
CA LYS A 84 -46.07 34.12 -11.55
C LYS A 84 -46.47 32.82 -10.84
N SER A 85 -46.13 32.69 -9.55
CA SER A 85 -46.91 31.90 -8.61
C SER A 85 -47.82 32.83 -7.82
N SER A 86 -49.10 32.71 -8.16
CA SER A 86 -50.21 33.54 -7.78
C SER A 86 -50.77 33.05 -6.44
N SER A 87 -50.53 33.79 -5.35
CA SER A 87 -51.38 33.77 -4.15
C SER A 87 -52.08 35.12 -4.02
N ARG A 88 -53.37 35.03 -4.31
CA ARG A 88 -54.43 36.04 -4.32
C ARG A 88 -54.45 36.89 -3.04
N ILE A 89 -54.00 38.15 -3.11
CA ILE A 89 -54.33 39.20 -2.15
C ILE A 89 -55.08 40.30 -2.89
N ARG A 90 -56.29 40.61 -2.39
CA ARG A 90 -57.22 41.60 -2.95
C ARG A 90 -56.60 42.99 -2.91
N ARG A 91 -56.69 43.68 -4.06
CA ARG A 91 -56.60 45.14 -4.16
C ARG A 91 -57.74 45.78 -3.36
N MET A 92 -57.38 46.72 -2.49
CA MET A 92 -58.10 47.97 -2.30
C MET A 92 -57.02 49.06 -2.35
N GLY A 93 -57.21 50.05 -3.22
CA GLY A 93 -56.18 51.00 -3.60
C GLY A 93 -55.89 52.08 -2.55
N SER A 94 -54.67 52.58 -2.56
CA SER A 94 -54.34 53.98 -2.38
C SER A 94 -52.85 54.15 -2.69
N GLN A 95 -52.51 55.12 -3.53
CA GLN A 95 -51.19 55.29 -4.13
C GLN A 95 -50.27 56.22 -3.30
N ASP A 96 -50.53 56.39 -2.00
CA ASP A 96 -49.82 57.37 -1.13
C ASP A 96 -49.05 56.74 0.05
N ALA A 97 -48.81 55.42 0.08
CA ALA A 97 -48.28 54.72 1.26
C ALA A 97 -46.86 54.12 1.13
N ILE A 98 -45.95 54.73 0.35
CA ILE A 98 -44.57 54.19 0.18
C ILE A 98 -43.61 54.58 1.33
N ASN A 99 -44.05 55.33 2.35
CA ASN A 99 -43.21 55.76 3.48
C ASN A 99 -43.44 55.01 4.80
N GLN A 100 -44.02 53.81 4.78
CA GLN A 100 -44.20 52.98 5.98
C GLN A 100 -43.84 51.52 5.72
N ASN A 101 -42.57 51.23 5.43
CA ASN A 101 -41.96 50.03 6.02
C ASN A 101 -41.61 50.35 7.47
N GLU A 102 -42.65 50.71 8.24
CA GLU A 102 -42.57 50.73 9.69
C GLU A 102 -42.43 49.27 10.07
N PHE A 103 -41.18 48.83 10.23
CA PHE A 103 -40.81 47.58 10.89
C PHE A 103 -41.76 47.48 12.08
N ILE A 104 -42.69 46.52 12.07
CA ILE A 104 -43.71 46.40 13.11
C ILE A 104 -42.93 46.18 14.40
N VAL A 105 -42.66 47.28 15.11
CA VAL A 105 -42.21 47.27 16.49
C VAL A 105 -43.48 46.92 17.24
N GLU A 106 -43.78 45.62 17.21
CA GLU A 106 -44.82 45.04 18.04
C GLU A 106 -44.52 45.53 19.45
N GLN A 107 -45.46 46.31 20.01
CA GLN A 107 -45.30 46.88 21.33
C GLN A 107 -45.34 45.72 22.31
N VAL A 108 -44.16 45.14 22.57
CA VAL A 108 -44.00 44.10 23.56
C VAL A 108 -44.42 44.71 24.89
N THR A 109 -45.53 44.21 25.44
CA THR A 109 -46.01 44.56 26.76
C THR A 109 -44.87 44.31 27.77
N GLU A 110 -44.66 45.24 28.69
CA GLU A 110 -43.49 45.29 29.60
C GLU A 110 -43.39 44.09 30.57
N GLU A 111 -44.27 43.09 30.46
CA GLU A 111 -44.45 42.01 31.43
C GLU A 111 -43.68 40.72 31.10
N GLU A 112 -43.22 40.53 29.87
CA GLU A 112 -42.44 39.33 29.52
C GLU A 112 -40.93 39.61 29.57
N ALA A 113 -40.17 38.74 30.23
CA ALA A 113 -38.71 38.83 30.33
C ALA A 113 -38.04 37.95 29.25
N PRO A 114 -37.02 38.44 28.54
CA PRO A 114 -36.27 37.61 27.60
C PRO A 114 -35.46 36.53 28.35
N ILE A 115 -35.37 35.33 27.77
CA ILE A 115 -34.58 34.21 28.32
C ILE A 115 -33.09 34.40 28.04
N ARG A 116 -32.75 34.82 26.81
CA ARG A 116 -31.35 34.82 26.33
C ARG A 116 -31.10 35.89 25.28
N ALA A 117 -29.94 36.51 25.34
CA ALA A 117 -29.41 37.33 24.25
C ALA A 117 -28.56 36.47 23.31
N TRP A 118 -28.85 36.46 22.01
CA TRP A 118 -28.19 35.61 21.02
C TRP A 118 -27.05 36.29 20.29
N CYS A 119 -27.23 37.56 19.94
CA CYS A 119 -26.18 38.38 19.35
C CYS A 119 -26.51 39.86 19.50
N HIS A 120 -25.48 40.71 19.42
CA HIS A 120 -25.68 42.13 19.27
C HIS A 120 -24.87 42.73 18.12
N VAL A 121 -25.47 43.73 17.46
CA VAL A 121 -24.92 44.47 16.33
C VAL A 121 -24.92 45.95 16.67
N ASP A 122 -23.76 46.58 16.60
CA ASP A 122 -23.62 48.04 16.67
C ASP A 122 -24.03 48.65 15.32
N GLU A 123 -24.91 49.65 15.33
CA GLU A 123 -25.38 50.33 14.11
C GLU A 123 -24.23 51.02 13.34
N ARG A 124 -23.16 51.38 14.06
CA ARG A 124 -21.91 51.88 13.44
C ARG A 124 -21.33 50.87 12.45
N MET A 125 -21.51 49.58 12.69
CA MET A 125 -21.07 48.52 11.78
C MET A 125 -21.92 48.45 10.50
N LEU A 126 -23.14 48.95 10.55
CA LEU A 126 -24.06 49.04 9.41
C LEU A 126 -23.87 50.32 8.59
N GLY A 127 -22.90 51.17 8.96
CA GLY A 127 -22.66 52.46 8.31
C GLY A 127 -23.74 53.51 8.60
N LEU A 128 -24.59 53.27 9.60
CA LEU A 128 -25.59 54.22 10.04
C LEU A 128 -24.93 55.29 10.92
N SER A 129 -25.36 56.54 10.78
CA SER A 129 -24.84 57.66 11.59
C SER A 129 -25.28 57.61 13.07
N SER A 130 -26.22 56.73 13.40
CA SER A 130 -26.71 56.54 14.76
C SER A 130 -25.83 55.57 15.55
N ASN A 131 -25.69 55.85 16.85
CA ASN A 131 -24.90 55.03 17.78
C ASN A 131 -25.74 53.92 18.44
N GLY A 132 -26.82 53.49 17.80
CA GLY A 132 -27.70 52.48 18.35
C GLY A 132 -27.07 51.09 18.35
N ARG A 133 -27.65 50.21 19.15
CA ARG A 133 -27.30 48.79 19.22
C ARG A 133 -28.54 47.95 19.04
N TRP A 134 -28.46 46.92 18.22
CA TRP A 134 -29.52 45.93 18.04
C TRP A 134 -29.12 44.64 18.74
N VAL A 135 -30.01 44.08 19.54
CA VAL A 135 -29.79 42.79 20.20
C VAL A 135 -30.94 41.85 19.83
N LEU A 136 -30.59 40.63 19.44
CA LEU A 136 -31.57 39.58 19.22
C LEU A 136 -31.80 38.84 20.54
N PHE A 137 -33.03 38.95 21.06
CA PHE A 137 -33.44 38.24 22.27
C PHE A 137 -34.34 37.06 21.92
N GLU A 138 -34.18 35.98 22.67
CA GLU A 138 -35.08 34.83 22.73
C GLU A 138 -36.01 34.99 23.92
N TRP A 139 -37.30 34.84 23.71
CA TRP A 139 -38.32 35.00 24.74
C TRP A 139 -39.11 33.69 24.90
N ASP A 140 -39.51 33.43 26.14
CA ASP A 140 -40.34 32.27 26.46
C ASP A 140 -41.80 32.62 26.30
N MET A 141 -42.48 31.99 25.34
CA MET A 141 -43.92 32.12 25.24
C MET A 141 -44.52 31.16 26.27
N HIS A 142 -44.99 31.68 27.40
CA HIS A 142 -45.65 30.91 28.47
C HIS A 142 -47.05 30.39 28.09
N ASP A 143 -47.38 30.27 26.79
CA ASP A 143 -48.65 29.70 26.37
C ASP A 143 -48.64 28.18 26.61
N ASP A 144 -49.43 27.77 27.61
CA ASP A 144 -49.51 26.49 28.31
C ASP A 144 -49.62 25.18 27.48
N ILE A 145 -49.58 25.22 26.15
CA ILE A 145 -50.03 24.07 25.32
C ILE A 145 -48.95 23.52 24.36
N SER A 146 -47.81 24.18 24.13
CA SER A 146 -46.69 23.54 23.40
C SER A 146 -45.31 24.08 23.76
N SER A 147 -44.53 23.27 24.47
CA SER A 147 -43.31 23.62 25.21
C SER A 147 -42.05 23.97 24.38
N GLN A 148 -42.13 24.50 23.16
CA GLN A 148 -40.94 24.83 22.34
C GLN A 148 -41.07 26.04 21.39
N ASN A 149 -42.10 26.88 21.52
CA ASN A 149 -42.20 28.08 20.68
C ASN A 149 -41.42 29.24 21.28
N HIS A 150 -40.10 29.21 21.08
CA HIS A 150 -39.25 30.37 21.33
C HIS A 150 -39.51 31.44 20.26
N ARG A 151 -39.79 32.67 20.70
CA ARG A 151 -39.85 33.82 19.77
C ARG A 151 -38.55 34.59 19.81
N PHE A 152 -38.07 34.98 18.64
CA PHE A 152 -36.84 35.74 18.47
C PHE A 152 -37.19 37.16 18.04
N LEU A 153 -36.81 38.15 18.84
CA LEU A 153 -37.15 39.55 18.61
C LEU A 153 -35.90 40.43 18.66
N TRP A 154 -35.76 41.28 17.64
CA TRP A 154 -34.73 42.31 17.58
C TRP A 154 -35.17 43.53 18.36
N ARG A 155 -34.38 43.93 19.36
CA ARG A 155 -34.61 45.15 20.14
C ARG A 155 -33.48 46.15 19.95
N ARG A 156 -33.86 47.40 19.69
CA ARG A 156 -32.92 48.51 19.50
C ARG A 156 -32.72 49.29 20.79
N PHE A 157 -31.48 49.58 21.11
CA PHE A 157 -31.05 50.44 22.22
C PHE A 157 -30.33 51.66 21.66
N LYS A 158 -30.50 52.81 22.33
CA LYS A 158 -29.91 54.08 21.88
C LYS A 158 -28.39 54.14 22.09
N ASP A 159 -27.91 53.50 23.15
CA ASP A 159 -26.52 53.44 23.56
C ASP A 159 -26.24 52.15 24.35
N LEU A 160 -24.96 51.89 24.63
CA LEU A 160 -24.53 50.73 25.42
C LEU A 160 -25.03 50.79 26.86
N ALA A 161 -25.03 51.99 27.46
CA ALA A 161 -25.46 52.18 28.83
C ALA A 161 -26.91 51.72 29.04
N ARG A 162 -27.82 52.01 28.10
CA ARG A 162 -29.21 51.55 28.14
C ARG A 162 -29.35 50.05 27.94
N LEU A 163 -28.51 49.44 27.10
CA LEU A 163 -28.49 47.99 26.91
C LEU A 163 -28.03 47.29 28.19
N GLU A 164 -26.93 47.74 28.79
CA GLU A 164 -26.42 47.19 30.04
C GLU A 164 -27.39 47.40 31.20
N ASP A 165 -28.02 48.58 31.28
CA ASP A 165 -29.03 48.89 32.28
C ASP A 165 -30.27 48.00 32.10
N TYR A 166 -30.69 47.71 30.85
CA TYR A 166 -31.76 46.77 30.57
C TYR A 166 -31.42 45.35 31.02
N VAL A 167 -30.22 44.86 30.68
CA VAL A 167 -29.71 43.54 31.10
C VAL A 167 -29.52 43.43 32.62
N ARG A 168 -29.19 44.54 33.29
CA ARG A 168 -29.02 44.59 34.76
C ARG A 168 -30.34 44.70 35.53
N ARG A 169 -31.39 45.28 34.93
CA ARG A 169 -32.64 45.60 35.63
C ARG A 169 -33.65 44.46 35.71
N ASP A 170 -33.45 43.34 35.02
CA ASP A 170 -34.45 42.28 34.99
C ASP A 170 -34.66 41.66 36.40
N PRO A 171 -35.84 41.84 37.02
CA PRO A 171 -36.06 41.65 38.46
C PRO A 171 -36.50 40.22 38.83
N GLY A 172 -35.96 39.17 38.21
CA GLY A 172 -36.40 37.81 38.57
C GLY A 172 -35.70 36.59 37.96
N CYS A 173 -34.78 36.74 37.02
CA CYS A 173 -34.11 35.60 36.37
C CYS A 173 -32.58 35.74 36.40
N GLU A 174 -31.88 34.68 35.99
CA GLU A 174 -30.42 34.67 35.83
C GLU A 174 -29.98 35.87 34.97
N PRO A 175 -28.94 36.63 35.37
CA PRO A 175 -28.52 37.81 34.63
C PRO A 175 -28.18 37.46 33.19
N LEU A 176 -28.83 38.13 32.23
CA LEU A 176 -28.63 37.89 30.81
C LEU A 176 -27.17 38.12 30.42
N VAL A 177 -26.49 37.07 29.98
CA VAL A 177 -25.13 37.18 29.46
C VAL A 177 -25.21 37.73 28.04
N LEU A 178 -24.69 38.94 27.83
CA LEU A 178 -24.55 39.52 26.49
C LEU A 178 -23.40 38.81 25.74
N PRO A 179 -23.66 38.22 24.57
CA PRO A 179 -22.61 37.71 23.69
C PRO A 179 -21.65 38.82 23.27
N GLU A 180 -20.43 38.45 22.91
CA GLU A 180 -19.47 39.40 22.33
C GLU A 180 -20.06 40.06 21.06
N PRO A 181 -19.72 41.33 20.79
CA PRO A 181 -20.17 42.03 19.59
C PRO A 181 -19.86 41.20 18.34
N LEU A 182 -20.82 41.14 17.42
CA LEU A 182 -20.54 40.55 16.12
C LEU A 182 -19.40 41.31 15.43
N LEU A 183 -18.51 40.56 14.77
CA LEU A 183 -17.39 41.10 14.00
C LEU A 183 -17.89 42.17 13.02
N THR A 184 -17.16 43.27 12.93
CA THR A 184 -17.45 44.30 11.94
C THR A 184 -17.32 43.72 10.52
N VAL A 185 -18.00 44.30 9.53
CA VAL A 185 -17.87 43.84 8.13
C VAL A 185 -16.41 43.90 7.64
N ALA A 186 -15.63 44.88 8.14
CA ALA A 186 -14.21 45.00 7.85
C ALA A 186 -13.40 43.85 8.47
N GLU A 187 -13.58 43.58 9.77
CA GLU A 187 -12.91 42.47 10.45
C GLU A 187 -13.32 41.10 9.88
N GLY A 188 -14.61 40.92 9.55
CA GLY A 188 -15.12 39.73 8.90
C GLY A 188 -14.47 39.50 7.53
N ARG A 189 -14.24 40.57 6.76
CA ARG A 189 -13.49 40.52 5.50
C ARG A 189 -12.03 40.17 5.74
N ASP A 190 -11.38 40.76 6.74
CA ASP A 190 -9.99 40.48 7.07
C ASP A 190 -9.79 39.03 7.54
N ILE A 191 -10.70 38.50 8.35
CA ILE A 191 -10.68 37.09 8.78
C ILE A 191 -10.89 36.18 7.57
N ARG A 192 -11.82 36.49 6.67
CA ARG A 192 -12.02 35.72 5.43
C ARG A 192 -10.76 35.72 4.58
N ASN A 193 -10.15 36.87 4.33
CA ASN A 193 -8.92 37.00 3.55
C ASN A 193 -7.76 36.20 4.20
N LYS A 194 -7.61 36.28 5.54
CA LYS A 194 -6.62 35.49 6.28
C LYS A 194 -6.88 33.99 6.15
N ALA A 195 -8.14 33.57 6.24
CA ALA A 195 -8.53 32.18 6.06
C ALA A 195 -8.25 31.69 4.63
N GLU A 196 -8.55 32.49 3.61
CA GLU A 196 -8.25 32.19 2.20
C GLU A 196 -6.74 32.01 1.97
N VAL A 197 -5.91 32.90 2.52
CA VAL A 197 -4.44 32.78 2.46
C VAL A 197 -3.96 31.51 3.17
N ALA A 198 -4.50 31.20 4.35
CA ALA A 198 -4.14 29.98 5.08
C ALA A 198 -4.55 28.71 4.31
N VAL A 199 -5.73 28.70 3.68
CA VAL A 199 -6.18 27.59 2.83
C VAL A 199 -5.29 27.44 1.59
N ALA A 200 -4.87 28.54 0.98
CA ALA A 200 -3.92 28.50 -0.13
C ALA A 200 -2.57 27.91 0.29
N GLN A 201 -2.02 28.35 1.44
CA GLN A 201 -0.76 27.85 1.99
C GLN A 201 -0.82 26.35 2.31
N THR A 202 -1.86 25.91 3.01
CA THR A 202 -2.06 24.50 3.36
C THR A 202 -2.24 23.62 2.11
N ASN A 203 -2.94 24.10 1.09
CA ASN A 203 -3.04 23.39 -0.19
C ASN A 203 -1.68 23.24 -0.89
N ASP A 204 -0.85 24.27 -0.87
CA ASP A 204 0.49 24.19 -1.46
C ASP A 204 1.43 23.27 -0.66
N GLU A 205 1.31 23.24 0.67
CA GLU A 205 1.99 22.24 1.50
C GLU A 205 1.53 20.81 1.19
N LEU A 206 0.22 20.58 1.03
CA LEU A 206 -0.31 19.27 0.64
C LEU A 206 0.20 18.82 -0.74
N LYS A 207 0.34 19.75 -1.70
CA LYS A 207 0.97 19.44 -2.99
C LYS A 207 2.44 19.04 -2.81
N LYS A 208 3.22 19.77 -2.00
CA LYS A 208 4.62 19.43 -1.69
C LYS A 208 4.74 18.05 -1.05
N ILE A 209 3.92 17.75 -0.05
CA ILE A 209 3.88 16.44 0.63
C ILE A 209 3.53 15.33 -0.36
N ARG A 210 2.55 15.54 -1.25
CA ARG A 210 2.18 14.56 -2.28
C ARG A 210 3.34 14.27 -3.24
N VAL A 211 4.02 15.31 -3.72
CA VAL A 211 5.20 15.16 -4.59
C VAL A 211 6.32 14.41 -3.86
N GLN A 212 6.58 14.75 -2.60
CA GLN A 212 7.59 14.08 -1.79
C GLN A 212 7.27 12.60 -1.54
N ALA A 213 6.01 12.27 -1.26
CA ALA A 213 5.55 10.89 -1.09
C ALA A 213 5.70 10.09 -2.39
N GLU A 214 5.36 10.68 -3.53
CA GLU A 214 5.53 10.05 -4.84
C GLU A 214 7.02 9.81 -5.17
N LEU A 215 7.89 10.77 -4.83
CA LEU A 215 9.34 10.61 -5.00
C LEU A 215 9.91 9.50 -4.11
N GLN A 216 9.46 9.42 -2.84
CA GLN A 216 9.86 8.35 -1.93
C GLN A 216 9.38 6.98 -2.41
N ARG A 217 8.14 6.89 -2.92
CA ARG A 217 7.63 5.67 -3.53
C ARG A 217 8.48 5.24 -4.72
N LYS A 218 8.83 6.16 -5.62
CA LYS A 218 9.72 5.85 -6.76
C LYS A 218 11.10 5.36 -6.32
N ARG A 219 11.71 5.99 -5.31
CA ARG A 219 13.00 5.54 -4.74
C ARG A 219 12.90 4.13 -4.15
N ARG A 220 11.84 3.83 -3.41
CA ARG A 220 11.60 2.48 -2.87
C ARG A 220 11.39 1.45 -3.98
N ASP A 221 10.57 1.78 -4.97
CA ASP A 221 10.33 0.88 -6.11
C ASP A 221 11.62 0.58 -6.89
N GLU A 222 12.55 1.53 -6.97
CA GLU A 222 13.86 1.32 -7.58
C GLU A 222 14.75 0.39 -6.74
N LEU A 223 14.85 0.63 -5.43
CA LEU A 223 15.56 -0.28 -4.51
C LEU A 223 14.99 -1.71 -4.56
N ASP A 224 13.67 -1.86 -4.73
CA ASP A 224 13.04 -3.17 -4.90
C ASP A 224 13.36 -3.82 -6.25
N ARG A 225 13.61 -3.04 -7.31
CA ARG A 225 14.11 -3.57 -8.59
C ARG A 225 15.56 -4.03 -8.45
N GLU A 226 16.41 -3.22 -7.85
CA GLU A 226 17.82 -3.55 -7.57
C GLU A 226 17.92 -4.81 -6.70
N ASN A 227 17.15 -4.89 -5.60
CA ASN A 227 17.10 -6.08 -4.75
C ASN A 227 16.66 -7.33 -5.50
N ARG A 228 15.69 -7.22 -6.43
CA ARG A 228 15.28 -8.34 -7.28
C ARG A 228 16.39 -8.75 -8.26
N GLN A 229 17.16 -7.80 -8.79
CA GLN A 229 18.32 -8.10 -9.62
C GLN A 229 19.41 -8.83 -8.82
N VAL A 230 19.76 -8.31 -7.64
CA VAL A 230 20.74 -8.92 -6.74
C VAL A 230 20.31 -10.34 -6.35
N ARG A 231 19.04 -10.57 -6.01
CA ARG A 231 18.53 -11.92 -5.71
C ARG A 231 18.63 -12.87 -6.90
N ARG A 232 18.36 -12.39 -8.12
CA ARG A 232 18.52 -13.22 -9.33
C ARG A 232 19.98 -13.58 -9.57
N GLU A 233 20.90 -12.63 -9.43
CA GLU A 233 22.33 -12.90 -9.55
C GLU A 233 22.84 -13.85 -8.45
N LEU A 234 22.35 -13.70 -7.22
CA LEU A 234 22.69 -14.61 -6.13
C LEU A 234 22.24 -16.04 -6.43
N LEU A 235 21.02 -16.22 -6.95
CA LEU A 235 20.55 -17.54 -7.40
C LEU A 235 21.36 -18.09 -8.58
N ARG A 236 21.76 -17.23 -9.52
CA ARG A 236 22.62 -17.61 -10.65
C ARG A 236 23.99 -18.10 -10.16
N LEU A 237 24.61 -17.36 -9.23
CA LEU A 237 25.87 -17.76 -8.61
C LEU A 237 25.73 -19.05 -7.81
N GLN A 238 24.64 -19.23 -7.06
CA GLN A 238 24.38 -20.49 -6.35
C GLN A 238 24.27 -21.67 -7.31
N SER A 239 23.60 -21.49 -8.45
CA SER A 239 23.53 -22.53 -9.48
C SER A 239 24.91 -22.86 -10.06
N LEU A 240 25.75 -21.86 -10.29
CA LEU A 240 27.12 -22.05 -10.79
C LEU A 240 28.00 -22.80 -9.77
N ILE A 241 27.86 -22.50 -8.48
CA ILE A 241 28.56 -23.21 -7.41
C ILE A 241 28.11 -24.68 -7.38
N ASN A 242 26.80 -24.94 -7.45
CA ASN A 242 26.30 -26.31 -7.43
C ASN A 242 26.80 -27.12 -8.65
N THR A 243 26.87 -26.51 -9.84
CA THR A 243 27.44 -27.18 -11.03
C THR A 243 28.94 -27.42 -10.90
N SER A 244 29.68 -26.50 -10.27
CA SER A 244 31.11 -26.67 -10.01
C SER A 244 31.36 -27.82 -9.04
N ASN A 245 30.60 -27.90 -7.96
CA ASN A 245 30.69 -28.98 -6.98
C ASN A 245 30.35 -30.34 -7.62
N GLN A 246 29.32 -30.39 -8.48
CA GLN A 246 28.99 -31.62 -9.21
C GLN A 246 30.14 -32.05 -10.12
N GLN A 247 30.78 -31.10 -10.82
CA GLN A 247 31.92 -31.39 -11.66
C GLN A 247 33.12 -31.91 -10.85
N GLU A 248 33.38 -31.35 -9.67
CA GLU A 248 34.43 -31.85 -8.76
C GLU A 248 34.13 -33.28 -8.28
N GLU A 249 32.87 -33.60 -7.96
CA GLU A 249 32.46 -34.97 -7.62
C GLU A 249 32.63 -35.94 -8.79
N ASP A 250 32.27 -35.52 -10.00
CA ASP A 250 32.44 -36.32 -11.21
C ASP A 250 33.94 -36.57 -11.49
N ASP A 251 34.80 -35.56 -11.31
CA ASP A 251 36.25 -35.70 -11.46
C ASP A 251 36.85 -36.68 -10.42
N ILE A 252 36.40 -36.61 -9.16
CA ILE A 252 36.79 -37.57 -8.12
C ILE A 252 36.36 -39.00 -8.51
N ASN A 253 35.14 -39.18 -9.00
CA ASN A 253 34.62 -40.47 -9.44
C ASN A 253 35.40 -41.02 -10.65
N ILE A 254 35.78 -40.16 -11.61
CA ILE A 254 36.61 -40.55 -12.76
C ILE A 254 37.97 -41.07 -12.29
N VAL A 255 38.63 -40.38 -11.37
CA VAL A 255 39.92 -40.81 -10.81
C VAL A 255 39.79 -42.15 -10.09
N ALA A 256 38.75 -42.33 -9.28
CA ALA A 256 38.50 -43.59 -8.58
C ALA A 256 38.22 -44.77 -9.53
N LEU A 257 37.47 -44.53 -10.61
CA LEU A 257 37.21 -45.54 -11.65
C LEU A 257 38.48 -45.89 -12.43
N GLN A 258 39.32 -44.91 -12.75
CA GLN A 258 40.61 -45.15 -13.40
C GLN A 258 41.53 -46.03 -12.54
N ASP A 259 41.61 -45.76 -11.24
CA ASP A 259 42.38 -46.59 -10.30
C ASP A 259 41.83 -48.03 -10.25
N ARG A 260 40.51 -48.19 -10.23
CA ARG A 260 39.87 -49.52 -10.26
C ARG A 260 40.16 -50.27 -11.56
N VAL A 261 40.12 -49.59 -12.71
CA VAL A 261 40.48 -50.19 -14.01
C VAL A 261 41.94 -50.63 -13.99
N SER A 262 42.85 -49.80 -13.51
CA SER A 262 44.28 -50.14 -13.36
C SER A 262 44.48 -51.40 -12.50
N ILE A 263 43.80 -51.49 -11.36
CA ILE A 263 43.83 -52.69 -10.50
C ILE A 263 43.34 -53.92 -11.27
N LEU A 264 42.20 -53.82 -11.96
CA LEU A 264 41.65 -54.94 -12.73
C LEU A 264 42.54 -55.36 -13.89
N GLU A 265 43.24 -54.44 -14.56
CA GLU A 265 44.21 -54.74 -15.62
C GLU A 265 45.42 -55.52 -15.09
N THR A 266 45.93 -55.14 -13.90
CA THR A 266 47.02 -55.89 -13.26
C THR A 266 46.60 -57.30 -12.87
N GLU A 267 45.37 -57.46 -12.35
CA GLU A 267 44.82 -58.76 -12.00
C GLU A 267 44.58 -59.63 -13.23
N ASN A 268 44.02 -59.07 -14.32
CA ASN A 268 43.85 -59.77 -15.60
C ASN A 268 45.20 -60.22 -16.17
N SER A 269 46.23 -59.35 -16.10
CA SER A 269 47.58 -59.70 -16.53
C SER A 269 48.16 -60.85 -15.71
N LYS A 270 47.91 -60.88 -14.40
CA LYS A 270 48.32 -61.97 -13.50
C LYS A 270 47.59 -63.27 -13.83
N LEU A 271 46.26 -63.22 -14.00
CA LEU A 271 45.45 -64.38 -14.37
C LEU A 271 45.86 -64.94 -15.74
N LYS A 272 46.12 -64.07 -16.72
CA LYS A 272 46.61 -64.46 -18.04
C LYS A 272 47.94 -65.20 -17.96
N ARG A 273 48.91 -64.70 -17.18
CA ARG A 273 50.18 -65.41 -16.92
C ARG A 273 49.97 -66.77 -16.27
N GLN A 274 49.06 -66.88 -15.29
CA GLN A 274 48.75 -68.16 -14.65
C GLN A 274 48.14 -69.17 -15.64
N LEU A 275 47.30 -68.70 -16.54
CA LEU A 275 46.66 -69.52 -17.57
C LEU A 275 47.70 -70.02 -18.59
N GLU A 276 48.62 -69.16 -19.01
CA GLU A 276 49.78 -69.54 -19.85
C GLU A 276 50.65 -70.59 -19.17
N THR A 277 50.97 -70.45 -17.88
CA THR A 277 51.75 -71.46 -17.15
C THR A 277 51.01 -72.80 -17.08
N LYS A 278 49.71 -72.79 -16.79
CA LYS A 278 48.89 -74.02 -16.75
C LYS A 278 48.81 -74.68 -18.12
N ASN A 279 48.65 -73.91 -19.20
CA ASN A 279 48.66 -74.44 -20.56
C ASN A 279 50.01 -75.03 -20.96
N ALA A 280 51.13 -74.42 -20.55
CA ALA A 280 52.46 -74.97 -20.76
C ALA A 280 52.65 -76.30 -20.02
N ASP A 281 52.20 -76.39 -18.76
CA ASP A 281 52.21 -77.63 -17.98
C ASP A 281 51.32 -78.70 -18.63
N HIS A 282 50.15 -78.32 -19.14
CA HIS A 282 49.25 -79.24 -19.83
C HIS A 282 49.83 -79.75 -21.15
N SER A 283 50.53 -78.89 -21.90
CA SER A 283 51.22 -79.27 -23.13
C SER A 283 52.34 -80.29 -22.85
N ARG A 284 53.07 -80.15 -21.74
CA ARG A 284 54.07 -81.13 -21.27
C ARG A 284 53.47 -82.47 -20.90
N LEU A 285 52.30 -82.46 -20.25
CA LEU A 285 51.54 -83.68 -19.94
C LEU A 285 50.98 -84.34 -21.20
N SER A 286 50.57 -83.56 -22.20
CA SER A 286 50.01 -84.05 -23.46
C SER A 286 51.04 -84.67 -24.41
N THR A 287 52.34 -84.38 -24.27
CA THR A 287 53.41 -84.98 -25.11
C THR A 287 53.78 -86.43 -24.77
N ASN A 288 53.19 -87.03 -23.73
CA ASN A 288 53.50 -88.41 -23.29
C ASN A 288 52.38 -89.44 -23.56
N LEU A 289 51.46 -89.19 -24.51
CA LEU A 289 50.47 -90.19 -24.92
C LEU A 289 50.48 -90.46 -26.44
N PRO A 290 50.37 -91.73 -26.87
CA PRO A 290 50.30 -92.10 -28.28
C PRO A 290 48.98 -91.65 -28.93
N ILE A 291 49.11 -91.32 -30.21
CA ILE A 291 48.07 -90.92 -31.17
C ILE A 291 46.84 -91.84 -31.11
N HIS A 292 45.66 -91.25 -30.91
CA HIS A 292 44.42 -91.79 -31.45
C HIS A 292 43.46 -90.65 -31.83
N HIS A 293 43.20 -90.52 -33.14
CA HIS A 293 42.09 -89.75 -33.70
C HIS A 293 40.75 -90.26 -33.16
N PRO A 294 39.77 -89.37 -32.98
CA PRO A 294 38.55 -89.56 -33.77
C PRO A 294 37.95 -88.26 -34.34
N ALA A 295 36.98 -88.51 -35.21
CA ALA A 295 36.34 -87.60 -36.15
C ALA A 295 35.25 -86.71 -35.53
N VAL A 296 35.05 -85.56 -36.20
CA VAL A 296 33.77 -84.91 -36.59
C VAL A 296 32.61 -85.00 -35.59
N SER A 297 32.17 -83.84 -35.05
CA SER A 297 30.73 -83.56 -34.90
C SER A 297 30.43 -82.07 -34.66
N THR A 298 29.80 -81.47 -35.67
CA THR A 298 28.83 -80.35 -35.69
C THR A 298 29.01 -79.11 -34.81
N GLN A 299 29.21 -77.99 -35.53
CA GLN A 299 28.84 -76.62 -35.18
C GLN A 299 27.45 -76.52 -34.54
N LYS A 300 27.35 -75.77 -33.44
CA LYS A 300 26.11 -75.15 -32.98
C LYS A 300 26.43 -73.70 -32.63
N GLU A 301 26.20 -72.81 -33.60
CA GLU A 301 26.15 -71.36 -33.38
C GLU A 301 25.15 -71.07 -32.26
N ILE A 302 25.63 -70.46 -31.18
CA ILE A 302 24.78 -69.79 -30.20
C ILE A 302 25.04 -68.30 -30.39
N SER A 303 24.14 -67.68 -31.17
CA SER A 303 24.01 -66.24 -31.28
C SER A 303 23.71 -65.66 -29.89
N ILE A 304 24.67 -64.94 -29.31
CA ILE A 304 24.43 -64.12 -28.12
C ILE A 304 23.81 -62.81 -28.62
N SER A 305 22.50 -62.72 -28.45
CA SER A 305 21.71 -61.50 -28.62
C SER A 305 22.18 -60.42 -27.65
N ASN A 306 22.72 -59.33 -28.20
CA ASN A 306 22.85 -58.05 -27.51
C ASN A 306 21.46 -57.53 -27.17
N ALA A 307 21.16 -57.41 -25.87
CA ALA A 307 20.05 -56.64 -25.36
C ALA A 307 20.51 -55.20 -25.08
N PRO A 308 19.84 -54.15 -25.60
CA PRO A 308 19.99 -52.81 -25.10
C PRO A 308 18.85 -52.50 -24.10
N SER A 309 19.22 -52.24 -22.86
CA SER A 309 18.32 -51.70 -21.84
C SER A 309 18.33 -50.18 -21.91
N SER A 310 17.20 -49.62 -22.34
CA SER A 310 16.57 -48.37 -21.90
C SER A 310 17.40 -47.32 -21.14
N SER A 311 17.39 -46.08 -21.64
CA SER A 311 16.92 -44.95 -20.83
C SER A 311 16.63 -43.70 -21.68
N SER A 312 15.54 -43.05 -21.29
CA SER A 312 15.32 -41.60 -21.30
C SER A 312 14.98 -40.89 -22.61
N GLU A 313 13.67 -40.75 -22.80
CA GLU A 313 12.95 -39.54 -23.17
C GLU A 313 13.80 -38.26 -23.33
N ASN A 314 13.66 -37.62 -24.50
CA ASN A 314 13.80 -36.18 -24.65
C ASN A 314 12.90 -35.70 -25.81
N ASN A 315 11.85 -34.97 -25.44
CA ASN A 315 11.02 -34.17 -26.34
C ASN A 315 11.80 -32.93 -26.79
N ASN A 316 11.78 -32.62 -28.10
CA ASN A 316 11.70 -31.23 -28.53
C ASN A 316 11.21 -31.14 -29.99
N GLU A 317 9.94 -30.77 -30.16
CA GLU A 317 9.39 -30.36 -31.45
C GLU A 317 9.83 -28.94 -31.79
N ASN A 318 10.19 -28.74 -33.05
CA ASN A 318 10.45 -27.44 -33.65
C ASN A 318 9.67 -27.42 -34.96
N TYR A 319 8.67 -26.54 -35.09
CA TYR A 319 7.90 -26.32 -36.32
C TYR A 319 8.12 -24.90 -36.84
N ALA A 320 8.36 -24.77 -38.13
CA ALA A 320 8.25 -23.53 -38.87
C ALA A 320 7.80 -23.78 -40.31
N GLN A 321 7.14 -22.77 -40.88
CA GLN A 321 6.65 -22.57 -42.27
C GLN A 321 5.19 -23.04 -42.49
N SER A 322 4.15 -22.17 -42.53
CA SER A 322 3.80 -20.94 -43.28
C SER A 322 3.40 -21.13 -44.75
N SER A 323 2.41 -20.30 -45.15
CA SER A 323 1.90 -19.93 -46.50
C SER A 323 0.56 -20.59 -46.90
N THR A 324 -0.62 -19.97 -46.73
CA THR A 324 -1.30 -18.85 -47.45
C THR A 324 -1.97 -19.24 -48.78
N ASN A 325 -3.32 -19.17 -48.87
CA ASN A 325 -4.06 -18.18 -49.68
C ASN A 325 -5.59 -18.43 -49.74
N ASP A 326 -6.33 -17.40 -49.32
CA ASP A 326 -7.64 -16.86 -49.71
C ASP A 326 -8.57 -17.57 -50.73
N THR A 327 -9.90 -17.55 -50.46
CA THR A 327 -10.93 -16.80 -51.24
C THR A 327 -12.38 -17.33 -51.06
N TYR A 328 -13.23 -16.50 -50.41
CA TYR A 328 -14.67 -16.21 -50.57
C TYR A 328 -15.82 -17.26 -50.67
N GLN A 329 -16.76 -17.12 -49.72
CA GLN A 329 -18.25 -17.08 -49.79
C GLN A 329 -19.14 -18.31 -50.08
N MET A 330 -19.98 -18.62 -49.07
CA MET A 330 -21.45 -18.81 -49.07
C MET A 330 -22.10 -19.89 -49.96
N LYS A 331 -22.68 -20.94 -49.34
CA LYS A 331 -24.14 -21.25 -49.20
C LYS A 331 -24.45 -22.75 -49.06
N ASP A 332 -25.64 -23.00 -48.55
CA ASP A 332 -26.29 -24.28 -48.24
C ASP A 332 -26.06 -25.48 -49.20
N THR A 333 -26.24 -26.64 -48.55
CA THR A 333 -26.63 -27.98 -49.05
C THR A 333 -25.55 -29.01 -49.37
N SER A 334 -25.78 -30.17 -48.77
CA SER A 334 -25.47 -31.52 -49.24
C SER A 334 -24.06 -32.07 -49.03
N ASN A 335 -24.10 -33.33 -48.61
CA ASN A 335 -23.21 -34.42 -48.94
C ASN A 335 -22.12 -34.80 -47.93
N MET A 336 -22.28 -36.06 -47.48
CA MET A 336 -21.27 -37.05 -47.15
C MET A 336 -19.84 -36.63 -47.47
N ASP A 337 -19.03 -36.43 -46.42
CA ASP A 337 -17.68 -36.97 -46.38
C ASP A 337 -17.14 -36.91 -44.94
N GLU A 338 -16.78 -38.09 -44.43
CA GLU A 338 -15.96 -38.25 -43.24
C GLU A 338 -14.60 -37.57 -43.48
N GLN A 339 -14.38 -36.40 -42.88
CA GLN A 339 -13.06 -35.78 -42.84
C GLN A 339 -12.61 -35.53 -41.41
N HIS A 340 -11.45 -36.12 -41.11
CA HIS A 340 -10.68 -36.00 -39.88
C HIS A 340 -10.47 -34.52 -39.49
N THR A 341 -11.17 -34.10 -38.44
CA THR A 341 -11.00 -32.81 -37.78
C THR A 341 -9.66 -32.77 -37.04
N LEU A 342 -8.72 -32.03 -37.62
CA LEU A 342 -7.44 -31.71 -36.98
C LEU A 342 -7.68 -30.92 -35.67
N PRO A 343 -6.81 -31.11 -34.67
CA PRO A 343 -6.97 -30.52 -33.34
C PRO A 343 -6.97 -28.98 -33.39
N PRO A 344 -7.80 -28.32 -32.57
CA PRO A 344 -7.92 -26.86 -32.58
C PRO A 344 -6.58 -26.22 -32.20
N SER A 345 -6.16 -25.24 -33.00
CA SER A 345 -4.97 -24.41 -32.73
C SER A 345 -5.02 -23.84 -31.31
N PRO A 346 -3.90 -23.82 -30.56
CA PRO A 346 -3.86 -23.33 -29.18
C PRO A 346 -4.37 -21.88 -29.04
N ALA A 347 -4.22 -21.06 -30.08
CA ALA A 347 -4.78 -19.70 -30.11
C ALA A 347 -6.32 -19.69 -30.16
N ALA A 348 -6.95 -20.68 -30.81
CA ALA A 348 -8.40 -20.85 -30.83
C ALA A 348 -8.89 -21.43 -29.48
N ALA A 349 -8.11 -22.30 -28.84
CA ALA A 349 -8.38 -22.79 -27.50
C ALA A 349 -8.32 -21.64 -26.46
N ASP A 350 -7.32 -20.77 -26.55
CA ASP A 350 -7.21 -19.57 -25.69
C ASP A 350 -8.31 -18.55 -25.96
N ALA A 351 -8.70 -18.35 -27.23
CA ALA A 351 -9.83 -17.48 -27.57
C ALA A 351 -11.17 -18.05 -27.04
N ALA A 352 -11.38 -19.35 -27.13
CA ALA A 352 -12.55 -20.02 -26.56
C ALA A 352 -12.57 -19.96 -25.04
N LEU A 353 -11.42 -20.11 -24.38
CA LEU A 353 -11.29 -19.94 -22.94
C LEU A 353 -11.58 -18.50 -22.52
N ALA A 354 -11.03 -17.51 -23.23
CA ALA A 354 -11.32 -16.10 -22.97
C ALA A 354 -12.81 -15.76 -23.14
N ALA A 355 -13.47 -16.34 -24.14
CA ALA A 355 -14.92 -16.19 -24.34
C ALA A 355 -15.73 -16.80 -23.17
N GLN A 356 -15.36 -17.99 -22.69
CA GLN A 356 -16.01 -18.60 -21.51
C GLN A 356 -15.80 -17.77 -20.24
N TRP A 357 -14.62 -17.18 -20.06
CA TRP A 357 -14.35 -16.31 -18.92
C TRP A 357 -15.17 -15.04 -18.95
N ARG A 358 -15.34 -14.42 -20.13
CA ARG A 358 -16.24 -13.27 -20.30
C ARG A 358 -17.68 -13.62 -19.94
N GLN A 359 -18.19 -14.74 -20.45
CA GLN A 359 -19.56 -15.18 -20.16
C GLN A 359 -19.78 -15.45 -18.66
N ARG A 360 -18.81 -16.09 -18.00
CA ARG A 360 -18.88 -16.31 -16.54
C ARG A 360 -18.82 -15.00 -15.75
N TYR A 361 -17.96 -14.06 -16.17
CA TYR A 361 -17.85 -12.76 -15.54
C TYR A 361 -19.15 -11.94 -15.68
N GLU A 362 -19.71 -11.88 -16.89
CA GLU A 362 -20.99 -11.20 -17.16
C GLU A 362 -22.14 -11.81 -16.34
N GLY A 363 -22.17 -13.14 -16.19
CA GLY A 363 -23.13 -13.82 -15.33
C GLY A 363 -23.02 -13.42 -13.85
N VAL A 364 -21.80 -13.36 -13.32
CA VAL A 364 -21.55 -12.93 -11.93
C VAL A 364 -21.90 -11.46 -11.73
N VAL A 365 -21.59 -10.59 -12.69
CA VAL A 365 -21.96 -9.17 -12.65
C VAL A 365 -23.47 -8.99 -12.65
N ALA A 366 -24.19 -9.70 -13.52
CA ALA A 366 -25.66 -9.64 -13.56
C ALA A 366 -26.30 -10.14 -12.24
N GLN A 367 -25.75 -11.19 -11.63
CA GLN A 367 -26.20 -11.68 -10.32
C GLN A 367 -25.94 -10.66 -9.20
N ARG A 368 -24.75 -10.03 -9.19
CA ARG A 368 -24.42 -8.95 -8.25
C ARG A 368 -25.42 -7.79 -8.38
N ASP A 369 -25.73 -7.37 -9.59
CA ASP A 369 -26.61 -6.22 -9.84
C ASP A 369 -28.07 -6.54 -9.46
N LYS A 370 -28.51 -7.78 -9.65
CA LYS A 370 -29.81 -8.27 -9.15
C LYS A 370 -29.88 -8.25 -7.63
N LEU A 371 -28.87 -8.75 -6.94
CA LEU A 371 -28.80 -8.74 -5.47
C LEU A 371 -28.71 -7.31 -4.90
N ALA A 372 -27.93 -6.43 -5.54
CA ALA A 372 -27.84 -5.03 -5.16
C ALA A 372 -29.19 -4.30 -5.28
N SER A 373 -29.96 -4.62 -6.33
CA SER A 373 -31.32 -4.07 -6.50
C SER A 373 -32.28 -4.59 -5.43
N GLN A 374 -32.19 -5.88 -5.06
CA GLN A 374 -32.97 -6.46 -3.97
C GLN A 374 -32.63 -5.83 -2.61
N LEU A 375 -31.34 -5.64 -2.31
CA LEU A 375 -30.88 -4.96 -1.10
C LEU A 375 -31.37 -3.51 -1.03
N LYS A 376 -31.35 -2.79 -2.16
CA LYS A 376 -31.84 -1.41 -2.23
C LYS A 376 -33.35 -1.33 -2.01
N SER A 377 -34.12 -2.30 -2.51
CA SER A 377 -35.57 -2.36 -2.24
C SER A 377 -35.90 -2.71 -0.79
N LEU A 378 -35.12 -3.59 -0.16
CA LEU A 378 -35.28 -3.94 1.26
C LEU A 378 -34.85 -2.79 2.18
N SER A 379 -33.72 -2.13 1.88
CA SER A 379 -33.25 -0.98 2.69
C SER A 379 -34.18 0.23 2.58
N ALA A 380 -34.89 0.39 1.45
CA ALA A 380 -35.89 1.44 1.30
C ALA A 380 -37.18 1.15 2.09
N ALA A 381 -37.50 -0.13 2.32
CA ALA A 381 -38.64 -0.54 3.15
C ALA A 381 -38.35 -0.43 4.66
N ASP A 382 -37.11 -0.68 5.09
CA ASP A 382 -36.69 -0.63 6.50
C ASP A 382 -36.39 0.80 7.02
N ALA A 383 -36.28 1.79 6.14
CA ALA A 383 -35.97 3.18 6.51
C ALA A 383 -37.05 3.89 7.37
N ASN A 384 -38.22 3.27 7.57
CA ASN A 384 -39.29 3.75 8.47
C ASN A 384 -39.29 3.08 9.86
N SER A 385 -38.37 2.15 10.14
CA SER A 385 -38.25 1.55 11.48
C SER A 385 -37.41 2.45 12.38
N SER A 386 -38.07 3.03 13.40
CA SER A 386 -37.45 3.86 14.46
C SER A 386 -36.21 3.21 15.10
N GLU A 387 -36.17 1.88 15.13
CA GLU A 387 -35.07 1.08 15.67
C GLU A 387 -33.81 1.11 14.78
N TYR A 388 -33.97 1.16 13.46
CA TYR A 388 -32.84 1.28 12.53
C TYR A 388 -32.19 2.66 12.59
N ALA A 389 -32.98 3.72 12.85
CA ALA A 389 -32.46 5.06 13.06
C ALA A 389 -31.63 5.16 14.35
N ALA A 390 -32.04 4.47 15.42
CA ALA A 390 -31.26 4.36 16.65
C ALA A 390 -29.96 3.58 16.43
N LEU A 391 -30.04 2.42 15.78
CA LEU A 391 -28.88 1.58 15.48
C LEU A 391 -27.87 2.29 14.54
N ASN A 392 -28.35 3.09 13.60
CA ASN A 392 -27.49 3.88 12.72
C ASN A 392 -26.79 5.03 13.46
N ARG A 393 -27.42 5.62 14.49
CA ARG A 393 -26.76 6.59 15.38
C ARG A 393 -25.66 5.92 16.20
N GLU A 394 -25.94 4.77 16.81
CA GLU A 394 -24.94 4.00 17.55
C GLU A 394 -23.77 3.57 16.66
N PHE A 395 -24.04 3.16 15.43
CA PHE A 395 -23.00 2.82 14.46
C PHE A 395 -22.12 4.05 14.11
N GLN A 396 -22.73 5.23 13.97
CA GLN A 396 -21.98 6.47 13.74
C GLN A 396 -21.18 6.91 14.96
N ASP A 397 -21.69 6.72 16.18
CA ASP A 397 -20.96 6.93 17.42
C ASP A 397 -19.76 6.00 17.52
N LEU A 398 -19.96 4.71 17.26
CA LEU A 398 -18.90 3.69 17.26
C LEU A 398 -17.81 3.98 16.22
N GLN A 399 -18.19 4.48 15.03
CA GLN A 399 -17.22 4.93 14.03
C GLN A 399 -16.39 6.13 14.48
N ARG A 400 -17.00 7.08 15.21
CA ARG A 400 -16.28 8.24 15.77
C ARG A 400 -15.31 7.78 16.86
N GLU A 401 -15.75 6.90 17.74
CA GLU A 401 -14.92 6.32 18.79
C GLU A 401 -13.73 5.52 18.20
N TYR A 402 -13.97 4.69 17.19
CA TYR A 402 -12.90 3.95 16.51
C TYR A 402 -11.87 4.88 15.84
N LYS A 403 -12.30 5.97 15.21
CA LYS A 403 -11.39 6.98 14.65
C LYS A 403 -10.54 7.63 15.75
N GLN A 404 -11.15 7.94 16.89
CA GLN A 404 -10.44 8.50 18.04
C GLN A 404 -9.44 7.51 18.63
N TYR A 405 -9.83 6.24 18.79
CA TYR A 405 -8.94 5.16 19.23
C TYR A 405 -7.75 4.99 18.29
N ARG A 406 -7.98 4.94 16.98
CA ARG A 406 -6.91 4.84 15.96
C ARG A 406 -5.96 6.05 16.01
N SER A 407 -6.50 7.26 16.17
CA SER A 407 -5.71 8.48 16.35
C SER A 407 -4.86 8.41 17.62
N ASN A 408 -5.42 7.97 18.74
CA ASN A 408 -4.71 7.82 20.00
C ASN A 408 -3.63 6.74 19.93
N ALA A 409 -3.91 5.59 19.31
CA ALA A 409 -2.94 4.53 19.08
C ALA A 409 -1.76 5.00 18.22
N LEU A 410 -2.02 5.76 17.15
CA LEU A 410 -0.97 6.36 16.32
C LEU A 410 -0.13 7.38 17.10
N LYS A 411 -0.74 8.19 17.96
CA LYS A 411 -0.02 9.12 18.85
C LYS A 411 0.87 8.35 19.84
N ALA A 412 0.36 7.26 20.43
CA ALA A 412 1.12 6.40 21.33
C ALA A 412 2.32 5.76 20.63
N MET A 413 2.15 5.25 19.40
CA MET A 413 3.25 4.71 18.60
C MET A 413 4.32 5.76 18.27
N ARG A 414 3.92 6.97 17.87
CA ARG A 414 4.88 8.06 17.63
C ARG A 414 5.65 8.44 18.88
N LEU A 415 4.98 8.49 20.03
CA LEU A 415 5.62 8.78 21.30
C LEU A 415 6.63 7.69 21.65
N GLN A 416 6.28 6.42 21.45
CA GLN A 416 7.19 5.29 21.66
C GLN A 416 8.40 5.35 20.70
N GLU A 417 8.18 5.67 19.42
CA GLU A 417 9.27 5.84 18.45
C GLU A 417 10.19 7.00 18.83
N GLN A 418 9.65 8.12 19.30
CA GLN A 418 10.43 9.25 19.80
C GLN A 418 11.25 8.86 21.04
N GLN A 419 10.67 8.09 21.96
CA GLN A 419 11.38 7.58 23.14
C GLN A 419 12.53 6.63 22.75
N MET A 420 12.31 5.76 21.76
CA MET A 420 13.35 4.87 21.23
C MET A 420 14.48 5.66 20.58
N LYS A 421 14.18 6.64 19.72
CA LYS A 421 15.19 7.53 19.11
C LYS A 421 15.96 8.34 20.16
N ALA A 422 15.27 8.84 21.19
CA ALA A 422 15.94 9.55 22.29
C ALA A 422 16.85 8.62 23.10
N ALA A 423 16.46 7.35 23.29
CA ALA A 423 17.31 6.35 23.92
C ALA A 423 18.54 6.00 23.06
N GLU A 424 18.36 5.84 21.75
CA GLU A 424 19.44 5.63 20.79
C GLU A 424 20.45 6.78 20.81
N GLN A 425 19.98 8.04 20.75
CA GLN A 425 20.86 9.21 20.84
C GLN A 425 21.62 9.27 22.18
N LYS A 426 21.00 8.83 23.28
CA LYS A 426 21.70 8.74 24.58
C LYS A 426 22.78 7.66 24.56
N ILE A 427 22.52 6.52 23.93
CA ILE A 427 23.51 5.44 23.76
C ILE A 427 24.65 5.93 22.87
N GLU A 428 24.34 6.59 21.76
CA GLU A 428 25.33 7.13 20.82
C GLU A 428 26.21 8.20 21.48
N LYS A 429 25.63 9.15 22.22
CA LYS A 429 26.39 10.13 23.01
C LYS A 429 27.26 9.48 24.08
N LYS A 430 26.76 8.43 24.75
CA LYS A 430 27.54 7.69 25.74
C LYS A 430 28.70 6.93 25.10
N ALA A 431 28.51 6.37 23.90
CA ALA A 431 29.57 5.72 23.13
C ALA A 431 30.63 6.72 22.64
N LEU A 432 30.22 7.88 22.12
CA LEU A 432 31.11 8.97 21.72
C LEU A 432 31.94 9.51 22.90
N ASN A 433 31.33 9.70 24.07
CA ASN A 433 32.07 10.10 25.26
C ASN A 433 33.03 9.02 25.77
N ALA A 434 32.73 7.73 25.57
CA ALA A 434 33.63 6.63 25.92
C ALA A 434 34.83 6.51 24.97
N LEU A 435 34.68 6.94 23.70
CA LEU A 435 35.75 6.99 22.71
C LEU A 435 36.64 8.25 22.85
N GLY A 436 36.07 9.36 23.36
CA GLY A 436 36.79 10.62 23.55
C GLY A 436 37.71 10.70 24.78
N ASN A 437 37.71 9.68 25.65
CA ASN A 437 38.47 9.70 26.92
C ASN A 437 39.65 8.71 26.93
N ARG A 438 40.12 8.29 25.76
CA ARG A 438 41.15 7.26 25.59
C ARG A 438 42.42 7.83 24.98
N ASP A 439 42.93 8.91 25.57
CA ASP A 439 44.23 9.49 25.22
C ASP A 439 45.05 9.75 26.50
N ASN A 440 45.77 8.71 26.93
CA ASN A 440 47.05 8.69 27.66
C ASN A 440 47.18 7.48 28.60
N GLY A 441 48.23 6.67 28.38
CA GLY A 441 48.68 5.59 29.26
C GLY A 441 48.47 4.21 28.64
N ALA A 442 49.36 3.77 27.75
CA ALA A 442 50.56 2.99 28.07
C ALA A 442 50.27 1.53 28.49
N SER A 443 50.63 0.64 27.56
CA SER A 443 51.29 -0.65 27.77
C SER A 443 50.56 -1.83 28.44
N ASN A 444 50.84 -2.98 27.83
CA ASN A 444 51.00 -4.32 28.40
C ASN A 444 49.83 -5.32 28.48
N GLU A 445 50.23 -6.53 28.08
CA GLU A 445 49.75 -7.84 28.52
C GLU A 445 48.47 -8.43 27.93
N VAL A 446 48.71 -9.19 26.86
CA VAL A 446 48.26 -10.59 26.72
C VAL A 446 48.37 -11.31 28.07
N THR A 447 47.25 -11.62 28.71
CA THR A 447 47.11 -12.73 29.68
C THR A 447 45.62 -13.09 29.83
N GLN A 448 45.36 -14.40 29.84
CA GLN A 448 44.10 -15.07 30.13
C GLN A 448 43.39 -14.45 31.35
N GLN A 449 42.10 -14.10 31.21
CA GLN A 449 41.27 -13.65 32.33
C GLN A 449 40.28 -14.73 32.73
N GLU A 450 40.68 -15.50 33.74
CA GLU A 450 39.75 -15.98 34.76
C GLU A 450 39.33 -14.81 35.67
N ALA A 451 38.05 -14.80 36.05
CA ALA A 451 37.44 -14.16 37.22
C ALA A 451 38.05 -12.83 37.73
N ARG A 452 37.78 -11.70 37.04
CA ARG A 452 37.83 -10.38 37.69
C ARG A 452 36.58 -10.15 38.55
N PRO A 453 36.69 -9.70 39.80
CA PRO A 453 35.53 -9.32 40.61
C PRO A 453 34.84 -8.11 39.96
N LEU A 454 33.57 -8.29 39.62
CA LEU A 454 32.70 -7.24 39.07
C LEU A 454 32.72 -6.02 40.00
N SER A 455 32.84 -4.83 39.41
CA SER A 455 32.68 -3.57 40.13
C SER A 455 31.34 -3.57 40.88
N PRO A 456 31.27 -3.09 42.14
CA PRO A 456 30.03 -3.05 42.92
C PRO A 456 28.85 -2.39 42.18
N ASP A 457 29.16 -1.41 41.32
CA ASP A 457 28.17 -0.70 40.51
C ASP A 457 27.60 -1.55 39.37
N ASP A 458 28.41 -2.44 38.79
CA ASP A 458 27.96 -3.37 37.74
C ASP A 458 27.07 -4.48 38.30
N ALA A 459 27.37 -4.95 39.52
CA ALA A 459 26.52 -5.90 40.23
C ALA A 459 25.14 -5.29 40.56
N LYS A 460 25.12 -4.02 40.97
CA LYS A 460 23.86 -3.29 41.23
C LYS A 460 23.05 -3.07 39.96
N ALA A 461 23.70 -2.74 38.84
CA ALA A 461 23.04 -2.59 37.54
C ALA A 461 22.45 -3.91 37.02
N LYS A 462 23.20 -5.01 37.13
CA LYS A 462 22.72 -6.36 36.78
C LYS A 462 21.54 -6.79 37.65
N LEU A 463 21.60 -6.51 38.95
CA LEU A 463 20.51 -6.83 39.88
C LEU A 463 19.25 -5.99 39.59
N GLN A 464 19.40 -4.71 39.27
CA GLN A 464 18.29 -3.83 38.87
C GLN A 464 17.64 -4.31 37.57
N TYR A 465 18.46 -4.71 36.58
CA TYR A 465 17.98 -5.27 35.33
C TYR A 465 17.19 -6.56 35.55
N LEU A 466 17.72 -7.47 36.37
CA LEU A 466 17.07 -8.74 36.70
C LEU A 466 15.73 -8.52 37.42
N LYS A 467 15.66 -7.60 38.38
CA LYS A 467 14.41 -7.24 39.07
C LYS A 467 13.32 -6.76 38.09
N ASN A 468 13.70 -5.91 37.13
CA ASN A 468 12.77 -5.42 36.11
C ASN A 468 12.32 -6.52 35.15
N LEU A 469 13.23 -7.43 34.80
CA LEU A 469 12.93 -8.56 33.93
C LEU A 469 11.97 -9.55 34.61
N MET A 470 12.19 -9.85 35.90
CA MET A 470 11.30 -10.70 36.71
C MET A 470 9.92 -10.06 36.93
N ALA A 471 9.85 -8.74 37.18
CA ALA A 471 8.56 -8.05 37.32
C ALA A 471 7.73 -8.14 36.03
N LYS A 472 8.36 -7.98 34.86
CA LYS A 472 7.71 -8.15 33.55
C LYS A 472 7.30 -9.59 33.28
N TYR A 473 8.15 -10.54 33.66
CA TYR A 473 7.88 -11.97 33.53
C TYR A 473 6.62 -12.38 34.29
N LEU A 474 6.47 -11.96 35.55
CA LEU A 474 5.30 -12.27 36.38
C LEU A 474 4.01 -11.59 35.89
N ALA A 475 4.12 -10.41 35.27
CA ALA A 475 2.96 -9.69 34.73
C ALA A 475 2.49 -10.20 33.35
N THR A 476 3.30 -11.00 32.65
CA THR A 476 3.00 -11.41 31.27
C THR A 476 2.25 -12.74 31.23
N ALA A 477 0.98 -12.71 30.80
CA ALA A 477 0.14 -13.91 30.67
C ALA A 477 0.42 -14.75 29.39
N GLN A 478 1.07 -14.17 28.38
CA GLN A 478 1.34 -14.82 27.09
C GLN A 478 2.62 -15.67 27.13
N ALA A 479 2.58 -16.88 26.56
CA ALA A 479 3.70 -17.83 26.60
C ALA A 479 4.93 -17.39 25.79
N GLN A 480 4.74 -16.83 24.60
CA GLN A 480 5.86 -16.51 23.70
C GLN A 480 6.78 -15.38 24.22
N PRO A 481 6.28 -14.24 24.73
CA PRO A 481 7.15 -13.21 25.32
C PRO A 481 7.79 -13.69 26.63
N ARG A 482 7.11 -14.59 27.35
CA ARG A 482 7.58 -15.20 28.59
C ARG A 482 8.81 -16.07 28.35
N GLU A 483 8.82 -16.90 27.31
CA GLU A 483 9.99 -17.70 26.90
C GLU A 483 11.20 -16.82 26.51
N HIS A 484 10.96 -15.69 25.84
CA HIS A 484 12.05 -14.76 25.49
C HIS A 484 12.68 -14.13 26.74
N MET A 485 11.85 -13.77 27.73
CA MET A 485 12.33 -13.26 29.02
C MET A 485 13.07 -14.34 29.82
N GLU A 486 12.66 -15.60 29.77
CA GLU A 486 13.36 -16.73 30.42
C GLU A 486 14.79 -16.90 29.87
N ARG A 487 14.96 -16.89 28.54
CA ARG A 487 16.30 -16.98 27.93
C ARG A 487 17.21 -15.82 28.36
N ALA A 488 16.65 -14.62 28.47
CA ALA A 488 17.40 -13.45 28.95
C ALA A 488 17.77 -13.57 30.43
N ILE A 489 16.90 -14.12 31.29
CA ILE A 489 17.20 -14.40 32.71
C ILE A 489 18.34 -15.43 32.81
N VAL A 490 18.24 -16.51 32.03
CA VAL A 490 19.25 -17.59 31.97
C VAL A 490 20.62 -17.05 31.59
N MET A 491 20.68 -16.17 30.59
CA MET A 491 21.93 -15.52 30.18
C MET A 491 22.51 -14.57 31.23
N VAL A 492 21.68 -13.82 31.96
CA VAL A 492 22.16 -12.85 32.96
C VAL A 492 22.69 -13.54 34.21
N LEU A 493 22.09 -14.67 34.59
CA LEU A 493 22.46 -15.46 35.76
C LEU A 493 23.54 -16.50 35.48
N ASN A 494 24.01 -16.61 34.23
CA ASN A 494 25.04 -17.56 33.80
C ASN A 494 24.75 -19.01 34.22
N PHE A 495 23.52 -19.48 34.03
CA PHE A 495 23.20 -20.88 34.28
C PHE A 495 24.12 -21.79 33.46
N SER A 496 24.54 -22.90 34.06
CA SER A 496 25.31 -23.93 33.35
C SER A 496 24.43 -24.61 32.29
N ASP A 497 25.05 -25.26 31.31
CA ASP A 497 24.30 -25.96 30.27
C ASP A 497 23.50 -27.14 30.85
N ASP A 498 23.95 -27.73 31.95
CA ASP A 498 23.22 -28.76 32.70
C ASP A 498 21.94 -28.21 33.35
N GLU A 499 22.03 -27.01 33.96
CA GLU A 499 20.85 -26.36 34.55
C GLU A 499 19.85 -25.92 33.47
N LYS A 500 20.34 -25.45 32.32
CA LYS A 500 19.48 -25.14 31.15
C LYS A 500 18.73 -26.39 30.67
N ALA A 501 19.41 -27.53 30.60
CA ALA A 501 18.79 -28.80 30.22
C ALA A 501 17.73 -29.25 31.23
N ALA A 502 18.00 -29.11 32.54
CA ALA A 502 17.04 -29.43 33.60
C ALA A 502 15.78 -28.55 33.55
N ILE A 503 15.93 -27.25 33.29
CA ILE A 503 14.81 -26.31 33.15
C ILE A 503 13.96 -26.68 31.91
N ALA A 504 14.59 -26.97 30.77
CA ALA A 504 13.88 -27.40 29.56
C ALA A 504 13.08 -28.70 29.79
N GLN A 505 13.63 -29.63 30.56
CA GLN A 505 12.96 -30.88 30.94
C GLN A 505 11.76 -30.63 31.87
N GLN A 506 11.88 -29.70 32.83
CA GLN A 506 10.76 -29.30 33.69
C GLN A 506 9.63 -28.59 32.91
N HIS A 507 9.95 -27.73 31.95
CA HIS A 507 8.94 -27.12 31.06
C HIS A 507 8.18 -28.18 30.26
N ARG A 508 8.89 -29.20 29.76
CA ARG A 508 8.28 -30.33 29.04
C ARG A 508 7.37 -31.16 29.94
N ALA A 509 7.74 -31.36 31.21
CA ALA A 509 6.93 -32.08 32.19
C ALA A 509 5.71 -31.27 32.68
N GLY A 510 5.87 -29.97 32.95
CA GLY A 510 4.79 -29.09 33.41
C GLY A 510 3.74 -28.80 32.34
N SER A 511 4.15 -28.74 31.06
CA SER A 511 3.21 -28.62 29.94
C SER A 511 2.34 -29.87 29.76
N ALA A 512 2.80 -31.06 30.15
CA ALA A 512 2.02 -32.29 30.04
C ALA A 512 0.94 -32.43 31.13
N VAL A 513 1.20 -31.87 32.32
CA VAL A 513 0.27 -31.91 33.46
C VAL A 513 -0.93 -30.98 33.26
N THR A 514 -0.72 -29.80 32.69
CA THR A 514 -1.80 -28.81 32.48
C THR A 514 -2.79 -29.22 31.37
N SER A 515 -2.38 -30.01 30.39
CA SER A 515 -3.27 -30.59 29.38
C SER A 515 -4.12 -31.78 29.88
N SER A 516 -3.81 -32.34 31.05
CA SER A 516 -4.52 -33.52 31.60
C SER A 516 -5.62 -33.15 32.62
N THR A 517 -5.65 -31.92 33.12
CA THR A 517 -6.57 -31.48 34.19
C THR A 517 -7.77 -30.67 33.67
N SER A 518 -7.82 -30.30 32.38
CA SER A 518 -8.95 -29.56 31.79
C SER A 518 -10.13 -30.44 31.35
N GLY A 519 -10.13 -31.74 31.69
CA GLY A 519 -11.18 -32.69 31.27
C GLY A 519 -12.20 -33.11 32.35
N ILE A 520 -12.08 -32.65 33.60
CA ILE A 520 -12.97 -33.09 34.69
C ILE A 520 -13.37 -31.89 35.55
N SER A 521 -14.47 -31.23 35.19
CA SER A 521 -15.42 -30.55 36.10
C SER A 521 -16.37 -29.64 35.30
N PHE A 522 -17.59 -30.13 35.04
CA PHE A 522 -18.83 -29.34 35.18
C PHE A 522 -20.06 -30.27 35.05
N PHE A 523 -20.47 -30.85 36.18
CA PHE A 523 -21.82 -31.34 36.43
C PHE A 523 -22.13 -31.10 37.90
N SER A 524 -22.74 -29.95 38.17
CA SER A 524 -23.73 -29.67 39.22
C SER A 524 -24.34 -28.31 38.93
#